data_AF-A0A4V2YVI4-F1
#
_entry.id   AF-A0A4V2YVI4-F1
#
_cell.length_a   1.000
_cell.length_b   1.000
_cell.length_c   1.000
_cell.angle_alpha   90.00
_cell.angle_beta   90.00
_cell.angle_gamma   90.00
#
_symmetry.space_group_name_H-M   'P 1'
#
loop_
_entity.id
_entity.type
_entity.pdbx_description
1 polymer ?
#
loop_
_entity_poly.entity_id
_entity_poly.type
_entity_poly.pdbx_seq_one_letter_code
_entity_poly.pdbx_strand_id
1 'polypeptide(L)'
;MRTVFIHGEQERFDEASAELIDRFTRRHPQLDAAELVELLLDDKFLADGMLAHWSEEDLVRVLTEVVPRRAVLTREWSDTPDLLHRWLDFLAEERLLTSTDPVSALHDAVDAATPAYLSAMADPTEWSSEKFWTTTMRELGVDDSDDAAVEEFHDAVDAGELDVDQDTADEIAAREATEPEQQPKLWLSPVELTESEPHREIAAGAPIMDRIRAVVEHAGDGDLDKLAASLGSDTATAGLLLEWAQRAGLLRVSGERVVPTLIAAPLLAEPELLWTKLWQSFVLLDDVFRDGLENIAADSEDDEDELPELVQSVLSVLYAAGEEVPLEVVAFTAADVLGAEDPSPVLALVKRIVEQWEAMGALRTRPATEEDRTALPVETFVELLPAGVWAARESLRAFGFHVPTTDALRLAPAELVALLFAAAPAPVQQALAASWVEDRGPKQAADELAGLLELVDDPVVRMPALALLEATGEEGVTAARGLVDDPVCGAAVRMWLQAATDEQVARDGDQLLFSVDAMAVTLETDVDLFVGDVAEQPEDEQLQLVGELAGSGHSHARALLAALADNHEDEEVAAAARSALDA
;
A
#
# COMPACT_ATOMS: atom_id res chain seq x y z
N MET A 1 2.30 -17.92 12.02
CA MET A 1 1.68 -16.57 12.09
C MET A 1 2.13 -15.80 10.87
N ARG A 2 1.28 -14.93 10.34
CA ARG A 2 1.62 -14.03 9.23
C ARG A 2 2.63 -12.97 9.70
N THR A 3 3.57 -12.57 8.84
CA THR A 3 4.59 -11.55 9.14
C THR A 3 4.66 -10.42 8.12
N VAL A 4 3.87 -10.48 7.05
CA VAL A 4 3.82 -9.47 5.98
C VAL A 4 2.41 -8.92 5.78
N PHE A 5 2.25 -7.61 5.85
CA PHE A 5 0.96 -6.90 5.76
C PHE A 5 1.04 -5.85 4.66
N ILE A 6 0.32 -6.05 3.56
CA ILE A 6 0.49 -5.26 2.32
C ILE A 6 -0.64 -4.26 2.05
N HIS A 7 -1.77 -4.39 2.75
CA HIS A 7 -3.00 -3.60 2.52
C HIS A 7 -3.41 -2.73 3.72
N GLY A 8 -2.47 -2.41 4.62
CA GLY A 8 -2.79 -1.56 5.78
C GLY A 8 -3.68 -2.25 6.80
N GLU A 9 -3.55 -3.57 6.93
CA GLU A 9 -4.34 -4.45 7.80
C GLU A 9 -3.99 -4.25 9.29
N GLN A 10 -4.26 -3.06 9.83
CA GLN A 10 -3.81 -2.61 11.16
C GLN A 10 -4.15 -3.61 12.27
N GLU A 11 -5.42 -4.05 12.37
CA GLU A 11 -5.83 -4.95 13.45
C GLU A 11 -5.03 -6.26 13.46
N ARG A 12 -4.82 -6.86 12.27
CA ARG A 12 -4.05 -8.10 12.13
C ARG A 12 -2.56 -7.87 12.36
N PHE A 13 -2.06 -6.72 11.94
CA PHE A 13 -0.70 -6.29 12.23
C PHE A 13 -0.48 -6.19 13.75
N ASP A 14 -1.39 -5.53 14.47
CA ASP A 14 -1.33 -5.34 15.92
C ASP A 14 -1.36 -6.68 16.66
N GLU A 15 -2.25 -7.59 16.25
CA GLU A 15 -2.32 -8.95 16.80
C GLU A 15 -1.00 -9.71 16.63
N ALA A 16 -0.42 -9.68 15.42
CA ALA A 16 0.86 -10.33 15.14
C ALA A 16 2.02 -9.68 15.90
N SER A 17 2.05 -8.35 15.98
CA SER A 17 3.04 -7.58 16.73
C SER A 17 2.97 -7.91 18.22
N ALA A 18 1.78 -7.90 18.82
CA ALA A 18 1.57 -8.25 20.22
C ALA A 18 2.02 -9.69 20.52
N GLU A 19 1.73 -10.64 19.62
CA GLU A 19 2.20 -12.01 19.76
C GLU A 19 3.74 -12.11 19.71
N LEU A 20 4.41 -11.41 18.78
CA LEU A 20 5.88 -11.41 18.72
C LEU A 20 6.51 -10.76 19.96
N ILE A 21 5.95 -9.64 20.42
CA ILE A 21 6.42 -8.93 21.62
C ILE A 21 6.28 -9.84 22.86
N ASP A 22 5.14 -10.50 23.05
CA ASP A 22 4.92 -11.44 24.16
C ASP A 22 5.90 -12.63 24.10
N ARG A 23 6.13 -13.21 22.91
CA ARG A 23 7.10 -14.31 22.74
C ARG A 23 8.53 -13.87 23.07
N PHE A 24 8.95 -12.71 22.57
CA PHE A 24 10.29 -12.16 22.80
C PHE A 24 10.51 -11.80 24.27
N THR A 25 9.59 -11.06 24.88
CA THR A 25 9.69 -10.61 26.28
C THR A 25 9.64 -11.79 27.26
N ARG A 26 8.86 -12.84 26.97
CA ARG A 26 8.87 -14.09 27.75
C ARG A 26 10.24 -14.78 27.72
N ARG A 27 10.95 -14.71 26.60
CA ARG A 27 12.30 -15.29 26.44
C ARG A 27 13.39 -14.41 27.05
N HIS A 28 13.18 -13.09 27.08
CA HIS A 28 14.13 -12.10 27.58
C HIS A 28 13.53 -11.18 28.67
N PRO A 29 13.01 -11.72 29.79
CA PRO A 29 12.30 -10.93 30.82
C PRO A 29 13.19 -9.88 31.52
N GLN A 30 14.51 -9.99 31.38
CA GLN A 30 15.48 -9.06 31.94
C GLN A 30 15.61 -7.73 31.16
N LEU A 31 15.14 -7.69 29.90
CA LEU A 31 15.39 -6.57 29.00
C LEU A 31 14.44 -5.40 29.15
N ASP A 32 13.24 -5.62 29.70
CA ASP A 32 12.19 -4.58 29.72
C ASP A 32 11.95 -3.97 28.32
N ALA A 33 11.82 -4.87 27.34
CA ALA A 33 11.96 -4.56 25.91
C ALA A 33 10.65 -4.20 25.20
N ALA A 34 9.50 -4.31 25.87
CA ALA A 34 8.19 -4.29 25.21
C ALA A 34 7.98 -3.01 24.39
N GLU A 35 8.10 -1.84 25.03
CA GLU A 35 7.89 -0.53 24.40
C GLU A 35 8.87 -0.27 23.25
N LEU A 36 10.15 -0.68 23.40
CA LEU A 36 11.13 -0.48 22.35
C LEU A 36 10.87 -1.39 21.16
N VAL A 37 10.49 -2.66 21.39
CA VAL A 37 10.13 -3.56 20.29
C VAL A 37 8.85 -3.10 19.60
N GLU A 38 7.85 -2.64 20.35
CA GLU A 38 6.62 -2.05 19.79
C GLU A 38 6.96 -0.87 18.87
N LEU A 39 7.79 0.08 19.33
CA LEU A 39 8.28 1.18 18.48
C LEU A 39 8.95 0.70 17.19
N LEU A 40 9.75 -0.38 17.25
CA LEU A 40 10.41 -0.95 16.07
C LEU A 40 9.39 -1.56 15.09
N LEU A 41 8.34 -2.19 15.60
CA LEU A 41 7.32 -2.82 14.79
C LEU A 41 6.36 -1.78 14.19
N ASP A 42 5.93 -0.78 14.95
CA ASP A 42 5.14 0.34 14.41
C ASP A 42 5.85 1.03 13.25
N ASP A 43 7.16 1.23 13.40
CA ASP A 43 7.99 1.77 12.34
C ASP A 43 8.05 0.84 11.12
N LYS A 44 8.07 -0.48 11.32
CA LYS A 44 7.93 -1.44 10.22
C LYS A 44 6.57 -1.35 9.55
N PHE A 45 5.48 -1.19 10.29
CA PHE A 45 4.15 -1.01 9.70
C PHE A 45 4.08 0.21 8.78
N LEU A 46 4.65 1.33 9.23
CA LEU A 46 4.72 2.56 8.46
C LEU A 46 5.65 2.42 7.24
N ALA A 47 6.76 1.70 7.39
CA ALA A 47 7.77 1.58 6.36
C ALA A 47 7.42 0.59 5.25
N ASP A 48 7.09 -0.65 5.59
CA ASP A 48 6.95 -1.75 4.61
C ASP A 48 5.98 -2.87 5.00
N GLY A 49 5.45 -2.88 6.22
CA GLY A 49 4.54 -3.91 6.74
C GLY A 49 5.18 -5.28 6.96
N MET A 50 6.52 -5.40 6.96
CA MET A 50 7.22 -6.68 7.07
C MET A 50 7.91 -6.85 8.44
N LEU A 51 7.20 -7.47 9.39
CA LEU A 51 7.65 -7.64 10.79
C LEU A 51 8.99 -8.37 10.94
N ALA A 52 9.22 -9.36 10.08
CA ALA A 52 10.35 -10.28 10.19
C ALA A 52 11.41 -10.11 9.08
N HIS A 53 11.27 -9.10 8.23
CA HIS A 53 12.26 -8.77 7.20
C HIS A 53 13.08 -7.57 7.63
N TRP A 54 14.39 -7.74 7.83
CA TRP A 54 15.29 -6.65 8.26
C TRP A 54 16.47 -6.51 7.30
N SER A 55 16.68 -5.30 6.78
CA SER A 55 17.83 -4.94 5.95
C SER A 55 18.82 -4.04 6.71
N GLU A 56 20.01 -3.84 6.14
CA GLU A 56 20.95 -2.82 6.64
C GLU A 56 20.30 -1.42 6.68
N GLU A 57 19.52 -1.07 5.66
CA GLU A 57 18.83 0.21 5.57
C GLU A 57 17.81 0.39 6.70
N ASP A 58 17.02 -0.64 6.99
CA ASP A 58 16.08 -0.63 8.13
C ASP A 58 16.80 -0.40 9.45
N LEU A 59 17.88 -1.15 9.71
CA LEU A 59 18.62 -1.10 10.96
C LEU A 59 19.31 0.25 11.15
N VAL A 60 19.91 0.79 10.08
CA VAL A 60 20.51 2.13 10.11
C VAL A 60 19.43 3.18 10.39
N ARG A 61 18.32 3.18 9.64
CA ARG A 61 17.23 4.16 9.81
C ARG A 61 16.63 4.10 11.21
N VAL A 62 16.32 2.92 11.70
CA VAL A 62 15.81 2.72 13.07
C VAL A 62 16.75 3.34 14.10
N LEU A 63 18.04 3.06 13.97
CA LEU A 63 19.05 3.52 14.92
C LEU A 63 19.36 5.01 14.78
N THR A 64 19.34 5.59 13.59
CA THR A 64 19.76 6.99 13.40
C THR A 64 18.61 7.98 13.36
N GLU A 65 17.37 7.51 13.17
CA GLU A 65 16.20 8.37 12.99
C GLU A 65 15.07 8.00 13.96
N VAL A 66 14.57 6.77 13.91
CA VAL A 66 13.34 6.37 14.63
C VAL A 66 13.54 6.42 16.15
N VAL A 67 14.55 5.72 16.67
CA VAL A 67 14.82 5.66 18.12
C VAL A 67 15.26 7.03 18.65
N PRO A 68 16.19 7.77 18.01
CA PRO A 68 16.50 9.14 18.39
C PRO A 68 15.29 10.07 18.44
N ARG A 69 14.35 9.95 17.51
CA ARG A 69 13.14 10.78 17.51
C ARG A 69 12.14 10.40 18.59
N ARG A 70 11.85 9.11 18.76
CA ARG A 70 10.64 8.66 19.49
C ARG A 70 10.90 7.96 20.82
N ALA A 71 12.06 7.33 21.02
CA ALA A 71 12.27 6.52 22.23
C ALA A 71 12.67 7.38 23.44
N VAL A 72 11.88 7.30 24.52
CA VAL A 72 12.19 7.90 25.83
C VAL A 72 12.83 6.84 26.74
N LEU A 73 14.16 6.66 26.63
CA LEU A 73 14.88 5.60 27.35
C LEU A 73 15.00 5.89 28.86
N THR A 74 14.76 4.86 29.69
CA THR A 74 14.79 4.95 31.17
C THR A 74 16.10 4.50 31.81
N ARG A 75 17.01 3.86 31.06
CA ARG A 75 18.26 3.27 31.58
C ARG A 75 19.52 3.78 30.88
N GLU A 76 19.90 3.17 29.75
CA GLU A 76 21.14 3.52 29.03
C GLU A 76 20.88 3.52 27.52
N TRP A 77 21.48 4.47 26.79
CA TRP A 77 21.36 4.50 25.33
C TRP A 77 22.01 3.26 24.67
N SER A 78 23.00 2.64 25.30
CA SER A 78 23.59 1.39 24.78
C SER A 78 22.64 0.18 24.77
N ASP A 79 21.47 0.27 25.41
CA ASP A 79 20.54 -0.86 25.48
C ASP A 79 19.86 -1.16 24.13
N THR A 80 19.68 -0.15 23.26
CA THR A 80 18.99 -0.34 21.97
C THR A 80 19.76 -1.24 20.99
N PRO A 81 21.05 -1.01 20.68
CA PRO A 81 21.81 -1.92 19.82
C PRO A 81 21.84 -3.35 20.36
N ASP A 82 22.07 -3.50 21.67
CA ASP A 82 22.08 -4.81 22.35
C ASP A 82 20.74 -5.54 22.22
N LEU A 83 19.62 -4.81 22.29
CA LEU A 83 18.28 -5.34 22.07
C LEU A 83 18.09 -5.77 20.62
N LEU A 84 18.51 -4.98 19.64
CA LEU A 84 18.41 -5.32 18.22
C LEU A 84 19.17 -6.61 17.88
N HIS A 85 20.38 -6.81 18.42
CA HIS A 85 21.08 -8.09 18.25
C HIS A 85 20.23 -9.27 18.77
N ARG A 86 19.66 -9.15 19.98
CA ARG A 86 18.83 -10.22 20.56
C ARG A 86 17.53 -10.43 19.82
N TRP A 87 16.95 -9.37 19.26
CA TRP A 87 15.76 -9.43 18.42
C TRP A 87 16.02 -10.20 17.13
N LEU A 88 17.12 -9.90 16.43
CA LEU A 88 17.53 -10.60 15.21
C LEU A 88 17.84 -12.08 15.48
N ASP A 89 18.53 -12.37 16.58
CA ASP A 89 18.78 -13.75 17.03
C ASP A 89 17.46 -14.48 17.32
N PHE A 90 16.53 -13.83 18.02
CA PHE A 90 15.20 -14.39 18.31
C PHE A 90 14.45 -14.75 17.02
N LEU A 91 14.36 -13.82 16.06
CA LEU A 91 13.69 -14.08 14.77
C LEU A 91 14.37 -15.24 14.03
N ALA A 92 15.70 -15.32 14.04
CA ALA A 92 16.42 -16.41 13.39
C ALA A 92 16.20 -17.77 14.10
N GLU A 93 16.21 -17.79 15.43
CA GLU A 93 15.97 -19.00 16.24
C GLU A 93 14.55 -19.55 16.07
N GLU A 94 13.56 -18.68 15.92
CA GLU A 94 12.16 -19.03 15.68
C GLU A 94 11.86 -19.34 14.19
N ARG A 95 12.89 -19.29 13.32
CA ARG A 95 12.78 -19.42 11.85
C ARG A 95 11.84 -18.38 11.20
N LEU A 96 11.71 -17.21 11.82
CA LEU A 96 10.87 -16.12 11.32
C LEU A 96 11.65 -15.12 10.47
N LEU A 97 12.97 -14.98 10.68
CA LEU A 97 13.77 -13.99 9.95
C LEU A 97 13.77 -14.29 8.44
N THR A 98 13.22 -13.36 7.64
CA THR A 98 13.07 -13.49 6.18
C THR A 98 14.05 -12.63 5.37
N SER A 99 15.05 -12.05 6.03
CA SER A 99 16.13 -11.30 5.40
C SER A 99 16.94 -12.14 4.42
N THR A 100 17.37 -11.54 3.32
CA THR A 100 18.29 -12.17 2.36
C THR A 100 19.72 -12.21 2.88
N ASP A 101 20.09 -11.19 3.67
CA ASP A 101 21.39 -11.12 4.32
C ASP A 101 21.49 -12.13 5.48
N PRO A 102 22.66 -12.75 5.68
CA PRO A 102 22.87 -13.60 6.84
C PRO A 102 22.76 -12.77 8.13
N VAL A 103 22.24 -13.37 9.20
CA VAL A 103 22.10 -12.73 10.53
C VAL A 103 23.38 -12.00 10.97
N SER A 104 24.56 -12.55 10.68
CA SER A 104 25.84 -11.92 11.01
C SER A 104 26.05 -10.57 10.31
N ALA A 105 25.60 -10.41 9.07
CA ALA A 105 25.70 -9.14 8.36
C ALA A 105 24.73 -8.09 8.95
N LEU A 106 23.55 -8.52 9.40
CA LEU A 106 22.62 -7.64 10.12
C LEU A 106 23.19 -7.17 11.46
N HIS A 107 23.90 -8.04 12.18
CA HIS A 107 24.65 -7.62 13.36
C HIS A 107 25.77 -6.62 13.03
N ASP A 108 26.54 -6.87 11.97
CA ASP A 108 27.58 -5.93 11.53
C ASP A 108 27.00 -4.55 11.18
N ALA A 109 25.78 -4.51 10.61
CA ALA A 109 25.06 -3.26 10.34
C ALA A 109 24.66 -2.50 11.61
N VAL A 110 24.15 -3.21 12.64
CA VAL A 110 23.85 -2.62 13.96
C VAL A 110 25.12 -2.02 14.58
N ASP A 111 26.23 -2.77 14.58
CA ASP A 111 27.52 -2.31 15.11
C ASP A 111 28.03 -1.07 14.35
N ALA A 112 27.90 -1.06 13.03
CA ALA A 112 28.34 0.04 12.18
C ALA A 112 27.51 1.33 12.40
N ALA A 113 26.20 1.20 12.64
CA ALA A 113 25.28 2.32 12.87
C ALA A 113 25.37 2.88 14.30
N THR A 114 25.80 2.07 15.28
CA THR A 114 25.83 2.43 16.71
C THR A 114 26.51 3.77 17.03
N PRO A 115 27.67 4.14 16.44
CA PRO A 115 28.27 5.45 16.70
C PRO A 115 27.41 6.65 16.26
N ALA A 116 26.71 6.52 15.13
CA ALA A 116 25.81 7.56 14.63
C ALA A 116 24.55 7.66 15.50
N TYR A 117 23.98 6.52 15.89
CA TYR A 117 22.89 6.45 16.87
C TYR A 117 23.22 7.17 18.18
N LEU A 118 24.38 6.86 18.78
CA LEU A 118 24.77 7.51 20.03
C LEU A 118 24.97 9.03 19.87
N SER A 119 25.39 9.48 18.69
CA SER A 119 25.47 10.91 18.38
C SER A 119 24.09 11.55 18.25
N ALA A 120 23.14 10.90 17.57
CA ALA A 120 21.78 11.40 17.38
C ALA A 120 20.99 11.40 18.70
N MET A 121 21.14 10.37 19.53
CA MET A 121 20.57 10.37 20.89
C MET A 121 21.09 11.51 21.75
N ALA A 122 22.34 11.95 21.53
CA ALA A 122 22.98 13.03 22.27
C ALA A 122 22.57 14.44 21.81
N ASP A 123 21.87 14.57 20.68
CA ASP A 123 21.50 15.84 20.09
C ASP A 123 19.98 16.05 20.21
N PRO A 124 19.51 16.92 21.12
CA PRO A 124 18.09 17.18 21.27
C PRO A 124 17.42 17.70 20.00
N THR A 125 18.16 18.32 19.08
CA THR A 125 17.61 18.81 17.79
C THR A 125 17.19 17.67 16.87
N GLU A 126 17.65 16.43 17.12
CA GLU A 126 17.25 15.21 16.40
C GLU A 126 16.04 14.50 17.04
N TRP A 127 15.52 15.00 18.16
CA TRP A 127 14.37 14.39 18.85
C TRP A 127 13.04 14.87 18.26
N SER A 128 11.95 14.13 18.50
CA SER A 128 10.60 14.64 18.22
C SER A 128 10.15 15.66 19.26
N SER A 129 9.16 16.48 18.91
CA SER A 129 8.54 17.43 19.85
C SER A 129 8.02 16.70 21.09
N GLU A 130 7.31 15.59 20.89
CA GLU A 130 6.76 14.76 21.97
C GLU A 130 7.86 14.25 22.91
N LYS A 131 8.96 13.71 22.36
CA LYS A 131 10.09 13.21 23.16
C LYS A 131 10.77 14.34 23.91
N PHE A 132 11.00 15.48 23.27
CA PHE A 132 11.64 16.65 23.89
C PHE A 132 10.84 17.12 25.11
N TRP A 133 9.53 17.33 24.95
CA TRP A 133 8.67 17.78 26.04
C TRP A 133 8.54 16.74 27.15
N THR A 134 8.33 15.46 26.80
CA THR A 134 8.27 14.36 27.77
C THR A 134 9.54 14.25 28.60
N THR A 135 10.70 14.34 27.95
CA THR A 135 12.01 14.28 28.63
C THR A 135 12.19 15.50 29.54
N THR A 136 11.87 16.69 29.05
CA THR A 136 11.96 17.94 29.83
C THR A 136 11.07 17.91 31.06
N MET A 137 9.82 17.46 30.93
CA MET A 137 8.88 17.29 32.04
C MET A 137 9.43 16.31 33.10
N ARG A 138 9.93 15.14 32.69
CA ARG A 138 10.51 14.14 33.60
C ARG A 138 11.74 14.66 34.32
N GLU A 139 12.62 15.41 33.64
CA GLU A 139 13.80 16.03 34.27
C GLU A 139 13.43 17.07 35.33
N LEU A 140 12.31 17.77 35.13
CA LEU A 140 11.75 18.74 36.08
C LEU A 140 10.85 18.10 37.15
N GLY A 141 10.60 16.78 37.06
CA GLY A 141 9.79 16.03 38.01
C GLY A 141 8.28 16.24 37.85
N VAL A 142 7.83 16.66 36.67
CA VAL A 142 6.41 16.71 36.28
C VAL A 142 5.96 15.30 35.92
N ASP A 143 4.75 14.92 36.35
CA ASP A 143 4.11 13.66 35.99
C ASP A 143 3.44 13.83 34.63
N ASP A 144 4.05 13.23 33.59
CA ASP A 144 3.57 13.24 32.21
C ASP A 144 2.27 12.45 31.99
N SER A 145 1.77 11.77 33.02
CA SER A 145 0.47 11.08 33.00
C SER A 145 -0.69 11.87 33.66
N ASP A 146 -0.41 13.05 34.22
CA ASP A 146 -1.42 13.92 34.83
C ASP A 146 -1.67 15.15 33.94
N ASP A 147 -2.77 15.14 33.18
CA ASP A 147 -3.17 16.21 32.26
C ASP A 147 -3.12 17.62 32.92
N ALA A 148 -3.48 17.73 34.21
CA ALA A 148 -3.47 19.01 34.90
C ALA A 148 -2.04 19.49 35.20
N ALA A 149 -1.12 18.55 35.49
CA ALA A 149 0.29 18.87 35.69
C ALA A 149 0.98 19.25 34.37
N VAL A 150 0.58 18.61 33.26
CA VAL A 150 1.04 18.93 31.90
C VAL A 150 0.56 20.33 31.48
N GLU A 151 -0.72 20.66 31.71
CA GLU A 151 -1.26 22.00 31.43
C GLU A 151 -0.56 23.09 32.25
N GLU A 152 -0.36 22.88 33.56
CA GLU A 152 0.36 23.83 34.43
C GLU A 152 1.83 24.00 33.99
N PHE A 153 2.47 22.93 33.50
CA PHE A 153 3.82 23.00 32.94
C PHE A 153 3.87 23.89 31.69
N HIS A 154 2.99 23.68 30.72
CA HIS A 154 2.97 24.49 29.49
C HIS A 154 2.64 25.97 29.78
N ASP A 155 1.68 26.25 30.67
CA ASP A 155 1.39 27.61 31.13
C ASP A 155 2.62 28.30 31.74
N ALA A 156 3.41 27.56 32.53
CA ALA A 156 4.63 28.08 33.15
C ALA A 156 5.76 28.32 32.13
N VAL A 157 5.87 27.46 31.11
CA VAL A 157 6.79 27.64 29.97
C VAL A 157 6.41 28.91 29.18
N ASP A 158 5.13 29.07 28.83
CA ASP A 158 4.62 30.23 28.08
C ASP A 158 4.76 31.54 28.85
N ALA A 159 4.60 31.49 30.17
CA ALA A 159 4.84 32.64 31.06
C ALA A 159 6.34 32.97 31.24
N GLY A 160 7.25 32.12 30.73
CA GLY A 160 8.70 32.26 30.89
C GLY A 160 9.17 32.00 32.32
N GLU A 161 8.42 31.22 33.10
CA GLU A 161 8.73 30.86 34.48
C GLU A 161 9.68 29.66 34.60
N LEU A 162 9.76 28.83 33.54
CA LEU A 162 10.66 27.68 33.42
C LEU A 162 11.78 27.93 32.39
N ASP A 163 12.98 27.48 32.72
CA ASP A 163 14.18 27.58 31.87
C ASP A 163 14.24 26.36 30.95
N VAL A 164 13.59 26.46 29.78
CA VAL A 164 13.59 25.44 28.72
C VAL A 164 14.33 25.99 27.50
N ASP A 165 15.03 25.12 26.78
CA ASP A 165 15.72 25.46 25.52
C ASP A 165 14.71 25.66 24.38
N GLN A 166 14.11 26.86 24.32
CA GLN A 166 13.10 27.21 23.32
C GLN A 166 13.66 27.26 21.90
N ASP A 167 14.95 27.59 21.72
CA ASP A 167 15.58 27.61 20.40
C ASP A 167 15.59 26.18 19.81
N THR A 168 15.86 25.17 20.64
CA THR A 168 15.78 23.75 20.26
C THR A 168 14.34 23.33 19.95
N ALA A 169 13.38 23.70 20.80
CA ALA A 169 11.97 23.36 20.59
C ALA A 169 11.42 23.95 19.28
N ASP A 170 11.77 25.21 18.97
CA ASP A 170 11.40 25.89 17.72
C ASP A 170 12.05 25.21 16.50
N GLU A 171 13.31 24.76 16.60
CA GLU A 171 13.99 24.03 15.54
C GLU A 171 13.33 22.68 15.24
N ILE A 172 12.96 21.92 16.28
CA ILE A 172 12.22 20.66 16.16
C ILE A 172 10.86 20.90 15.49
N ALA A 173 10.09 21.89 15.96
CA ALA A 173 8.78 22.20 15.40
C ALA A 173 8.88 22.64 13.92
N ALA A 174 9.90 23.42 13.58
CA ALA A 174 10.13 23.83 12.19
C ALA A 174 10.51 22.64 11.28
N ARG A 175 11.24 21.65 11.79
CA ARG A 175 11.54 20.41 11.06
C ARG A 175 10.27 19.60 10.84
N GLU A 176 9.53 19.29 11.91
CA GLU A 176 8.32 18.47 11.85
C GLU A 176 7.23 19.08 10.97
N ALA A 177 7.09 20.42 10.97
CA ALA A 177 6.15 21.12 10.09
C ALA A 177 6.44 20.95 8.58
N THR A 178 7.61 20.42 8.22
CA THR A 178 7.97 20.11 6.83
C THR A 178 7.98 18.62 6.52
N GLU A 179 7.83 17.77 7.53
CA GLU A 179 7.76 16.32 7.37
C GLU A 179 6.32 15.94 6.99
N PRO A 180 6.13 15.07 6.00
CA PRO A 180 4.80 14.58 5.66
C PRO A 180 4.26 13.72 6.81
N GLU A 181 2.94 13.72 6.97
CA GLU A 181 2.28 12.80 7.89
C GLU A 181 2.65 11.35 7.52
N GLN A 182 2.96 10.56 8.54
CA GLN A 182 3.36 9.18 8.35
C GLN A 182 2.11 8.31 8.24
N GLN A 183 1.90 7.76 7.05
CA GLN A 183 0.88 6.75 6.81
C GLN A 183 1.53 5.43 6.39
N PRO A 184 0.90 4.29 6.69
CA PRO A 184 1.38 2.98 6.25
C PRO A 184 1.53 2.93 4.74
N LYS A 185 2.71 2.54 4.27
CA LYS A 185 2.94 2.39 2.83
C LYS A 185 2.28 1.12 2.32
N LEU A 186 1.18 1.30 1.60
CA LEU A 186 0.46 0.21 0.95
C LEU A 186 1.24 -0.31 -0.25
N TRP A 187 1.22 -1.63 -0.44
CA TRP A 187 1.80 -2.24 -1.63
C TRP A 187 0.75 -2.40 -2.71
N LEU A 188 1.13 -2.05 -3.93
CA LEU A 188 0.35 -2.29 -5.13
C LEU A 188 0.93 -3.44 -5.94
N SER A 189 0.09 -3.98 -6.82
CA SER A 189 0.47 -5.05 -7.74
C SER A 189 1.79 -4.72 -8.47
N PRO A 190 2.73 -5.67 -8.60
CA PRO A 190 3.95 -5.42 -9.34
C PRO A 190 3.67 -5.17 -10.81
N VAL A 191 4.61 -4.50 -11.47
CA VAL A 191 4.57 -4.33 -12.93
C VAL A 191 5.81 -4.91 -13.61
N GLU A 192 5.60 -5.48 -14.78
CA GLU A 192 6.68 -5.77 -15.73
C GLU A 192 6.96 -4.53 -16.58
N LEU A 193 8.09 -3.88 -16.35
CA LEU A 193 8.58 -2.80 -17.20
C LEU A 193 9.55 -3.37 -18.23
N THR A 194 9.05 -3.68 -19.43
CA THR A 194 9.89 -4.12 -20.55
C THR A 194 10.84 -3.01 -21.02
N GLU A 195 10.42 -1.75 -20.86
CA GLU A 195 11.18 -0.55 -21.20
C GLU A 195 11.24 0.40 -20.00
N SER A 196 12.40 1.04 -19.80
CA SER A 196 12.61 1.92 -18.64
C SER A 196 11.81 3.23 -18.69
N GLU A 197 11.58 3.77 -19.90
CA GLU A 197 10.92 5.06 -20.13
C GLU A 197 10.09 5.02 -21.42
N PRO A 198 9.00 4.22 -21.48
CA PRO A 198 8.21 3.97 -22.71
C PRO A 198 7.57 5.23 -23.28
N HIS A 199 7.38 6.27 -22.46
CA HIS A 199 6.84 7.56 -22.89
C HIS A 199 7.74 8.23 -23.95
N ARG A 200 9.05 7.92 -23.99
CA ARG A 200 9.99 8.53 -24.96
C ARG A 200 9.59 8.28 -26.41
N GLU A 201 9.08 7.09 -26.71
CA GLU A 201 8.71 6.72 -28.08
C GLU A 201 7.45 7.45 -28.56
N ILE A 202 6.54 7.80 -27.66
CA ILE A 202 5.25 8.40 -27.99
C ILE A 202 5.23 9.92 -27.82
N ALA A 203 6.10 10.48 -26.96
CA ALA A 203 6.01 11.86 -26.50
C ALA A 203 5.94 12.86 -27.65
N ALA A 204 6.82 12.73 -28.65
CA ALA A 204 6.87 13.66 -29.79
C ALA A 204 5.60 13.65 -30.65
N GLY A 205 4.85 12.55 -30.67
CA GLY A 205 3.62 12.39 -31.46
C GLY A 205 2.33 12.57 -30.66
N ALA A 206 2.41 12.75 -29.34
CA ALA A 206 1.25 12.87 -28.47
C ALA A 206 0.46 14.17 -28.78
N PRO A 207 -0.87 14.10 -29.02
CA PRO A 207 -1.70 15.28 -29.31
C PRO A 207 -1.56 16.43 -28.32
N ILE A 208 -1.32 16.12 -27.03
CA ILE A 208 -1.11 17.11 -25.99
C ILE A 208 0.06 18.06 -26.30
N MET A 209 1.11 17.60 -26.98
CA MET A 209 2.30 18.42 -27.27
C MET A 209 1.97 19.56 -28.21
N ASP A 210 1.16 19.28 -29.23
CA ASP A 210 0.70 20.29 -30.18
C ASP A 210 -0.25 21.28 -29.51
N ARG A 211 -1.13 20.79 -28.62
CA ARG A 211 -2.02 21.64 -27.83
C ARG A 211 -1.26 22.59 -26.91
N ILE A 212 -0.27 22.09 -26.17
CA ILE A 212 0.57 22.90 -25.27
C ILE A 212 1.42 23.90 -26.05
N ARG A 213 1.96 23.52 -27.21
CA ARG A 213 2.66 24.46 -28.09
C ARG A 213 1.74 25.59 -28.55
N ALA A 214 0.52 25.25 -28.98
CA ALA A 214 -0.47 26.23 -29.39
C ALA A 214 -0.88 27.16 -28.24
N VAL A 215 -1.00 26.65 -27.01
CA VAL A 215 -1.23 27.46 -25.81
C VAL A 215 -0.10 28.47 -25.60
N VAL A 216 1.16 28.02 -25.64
CA VAL A 216 2.32 28.92 -25.45
C VAL A 216 2.38 30.01 -26.54
N GLU A 217 1.99 29.69 -27.77
CA GLU A 217 1.94 30.64 -28.88
C GLU A 217 0.81 31.68 -28.76
N HIS A 218 -0.34 31.30 -28.20
CA HIS A 218 -1.57 32.12 -28.25
C HIS A 218 -2.03 32.70 -26.90
N ALA A 219 -1.39 32.35 -25.78
CA ALA A 219 -1.78 32.82 -24.44
C ALA A 219 -1.63 34.34 -24.21
N GLY A 220 -0.93 35.06 -25.09
CA GLY A 220 -0.38 36.41 -24.87
C GLY A 220 -1.32 37.48 -24.29
N ASP A 221 -2.62 37.43 -24.63
CA ASP A 221 -3.61 38.39 -24.19
C ASP A 221 -4.43 37.92 -22.96
N GLY A 222 -4.23 36.70 -22.46
CA GLY A 222 -4.96 36.12 -21.33
C GLY A 222 -6.47 35.87 -21.57
N ASP A 223 -6.93 36.05 -22.81
CA ASP A 223 -8.33 35.91 -23.20
C ASP A 223 -8.65 34.44 -23.52
N LEU A 224 -9.35 33.77 -22.60
CA LEU A 224 -9.66 32.34 -22.69
C LEU A 224 -10.56 32.00 -23.89
N ASP A 225 -11.49 32.88 -24.28
CA ASP A 225 -12.37 32.62 -25.43
C ASP A 225 -11.59 32.69 -26.74
N LYS A 226 -10.65 33.62 -26.85
CA LYS A 226 -9.72 33.66 -27.99
C LYS A 226 -8.81 32.44 -28.02
N LEU A 227 -8.30 32.03 -26.85
CA LEU A 227 -7.46 30.85 -26.75
C LEU A 227 -8.21 29.58 -27.17
N ALA A 228 -9.44 29.40 -26.67
CA ALA A 228 -10.34 28.32 -27.05
C ALA A 228 -10.59 28.28 -28.56
N ALA A 229 -10.88 29.45 -29.16
CA ALA A 229 -11.05 29.56 -30.61
C ALA A 229 -9.79 29.19 -31.40
N SER A 230 -8.60 29.54 -30.90
CA SER A 230 -7.30 29.17 -31.50
C SER A 230 -6.99 27.68 -31.37
N LEU A 231 -7.38 27.06 -30.26
CA LEU A 231 -7.20 25.62 -30.02
C LEU A 231 -8.26 24.75 -30.71
N GLY A 232 -9.39 25.34 -31.10
CA GLY A 232 -10.56 24.60 -31.59
C GLY A 232 -11.23 23.78 -30.48
N SER A 233 -11.18 24.27 -29.23
CA SER A 233 -11.76 23.64 -28.05
C SER A 233 -12.81 24.55 -27.40
N ASP A 234 -13.44 24.08 -26.32
CA ASP A 234 -14.21 24.96 -25.43
C ASP A 234 -13.30 25.75 -24.46
N THR A 235 -13.91 26.74 -23.79
CA THR A 235 -13.24 27.64 -22.84
C THR A 235 -12.73 26.88 -21.60
N ALA A 236 -13.41 25.81 -21.17
CA ALA A 236 -13.00 25.02 -20.01
C ALA A 236 -11.72 24.23 -20.29
N THR A 237 -11.61 23.62 -21.47
CA THR A 237 -10.42 22.90 -21.95
C THR A 237 -9.27 23.88 -22.17
N ALA A 238 -9.54 25.05 -22.76
CA ALA A 238 -8.53 26.09 -22.94
C ALA A 238 -7.98 26.62 -21.61
N GLY A 239 -8.85 26.81 -20.61
CA GLY A 239 -8.48 27.15 -19.24
C GLY A 239 -7.58 26.10 -18.60
N LEU A 240 -7.97 24.83 -18.68
CA LEU A 240 -7.17 23.70 -18.18
C LEU A 240 -5.77 23.69 -18.80
N LEU A 241 -5.67 23.73 -20.13
CA LEU A 241 -4.38 23.67 -20.81
C LEU A 241 -3.51 24.90 -20.54
N LEU A 242 -4.12 26.07 -20.35
CA LEU A 242 -3.42 27.30 -19.96
C LEU A 242 -2.80 27.15 -18.57
N GLU A 243 -3.59 26.74 -17.58
CA GLU A 243 -3.10 26.51 -16.23
C GLU A 243 -2.02 25.42 -16.24
N TRP A 244 -2.23 24.33 -16.95
CA TRP A 244 -1.26 23.25 -17.03
C TRP A 244 0.07 23.69 -17.62
N ALA A 245 0.06 24.54 -18.65
CA ALA A 245 1.28 25.14 -19.17
C ALA A 245 1.96 26.10 -18.14
N GLN A 246 1.18 26.77 -17.28
CA GLN A 246 1.72 27.62 -16.20
C GLN A 246 2.34 26.77 -15.08
N ARG A 247 1.65 25.73 -14.60
CA ARG A 247 2.14 24.80 -13.57
C ARG A 247 3.36 24.00 -14.06
N ALA A 248 3.40 23.64 -15.34
CA ALA A 248 4.60 23.09 -15.99
C ALA A 248 5.72 24.15 -16.22
N GLY A 249 5.52 25.41 -15.83
CA GLY A 249 6.52 26.48 -15.90
C GLY A 249 6.83 26.98 -17.33
N LEU A 250 5.98 26.68 -18.31
CA LEU A 250 6.11 27.21 -19.67
C LEU A 250 5.63 28.66 -19.78
N LEU A 251 4.64 29.01 -18.97
CA LEU A 251 4.01 30.33 -18.97
C LEU A 251 4.07 30.94 -17.58
N ARG A 252 4.04 32.28 -17.52
CA ARG A 252 3.88 33.04 -16.28
C ARG A 252 3.06 34.29 -16.51
N VAL A 253 2.39 34.76 -15.46
CA VAL A 253 1.70 36.05 -15.47
C VAL A 253 2.71 37.17 -15.25
N SER A 254 2.67 38.19 -16.09
CA SER A 254 3.52 39.39 -15.98
C SER A 254 2.67 40.64 -16.23
N GLY A 255 2.13 41.20 -15.15
CA GLY A 255 1.09 42.24 -15.24
C GLY A 255 -0.23 41.62 -15.70
N GLU A 256 -0.86 42.19 -16.72
CA GLU A 256 -2.13 41.69 -17.28
C GLU A 256 -1.93 40.67 -18.42
N ARG A 257 -0.70 40.23 -18.68
CA ARG A 257 -0.37 39.33 -19.81
C ARG A 257 0.21 38.01 -19.33
N VAL A 258 -0.09 36.96 -20.09
CA VAL A 258 0.58 35.67 -19.96
C VAL A 258 1.72 35.63 -20.95
N VAL A 259 2.94 35.37 -20.48
CA VAL A 259 4.14 35.37 -21.31
C VAL A 259 4.94 34.07 -21.13
N PRO A 260 5.61 33.58 -22.20
CA PRO A 260 6.51 32.45 -22.09
C PRO A 260 7.67 32.71 -21.11
N THR A 261 8.04 31.67 -20.36
CA THR A 261 9.24 31.69 -19.51
C THR A 261 10.51 31.48 -20.33
N LEU A 262 11.67 31.68 -19.72
CA LEU A 262 12.96 31.42 -20.38
C LEU A 262 13.17 29.95 -20.71
N ILE A 263 12.51 29.03 -19.99
CA ILE A 263 12.64 27.58 -20.20
C ILE A 263 11.64 27.04 -21.22
N ALA A 264 10.63 27.83 -21.62
CA ALA A 264 9.55 27.36 -22.49
C ALA A 264 10.06 26.84 -23.84
N ALA A 265 10.88 27.63 -24.55
CA ALA A 265 11.39 27.22 -25.85
C ALA A 265 12.35 26.01 -25.78
N PRO A 266 13.32 25.95 -24.85
CA PRO A 266 14.12 24.74 -24.64
C PRO A 266 13.27 23.50 -24.32
N LEU A 267 12.27 23.62 -23.44
CA LEU A 267 11.46 22.48 -23.02
C LEU A 267 10.53 22.00 -24.15
N LEU A 268 9.94 22.90 -24.94
CA LEU A 268 9.14 22.56 -26.12
C LEU A 268 9.93 21.84 -27.22
N ALA A 269 11.27 21.97 -27.22
CA ALA A 269 12.15 21.25 -28.15
C ALA A 269 12.50 19.83 -27.67
N GLU A 270 12.22 19.51 -26.40
CA GLU A 270 12.52 18.23 -25.75
C GLU A 270 11.21 17.56 -25.32
N PRO A 271 10.47 16.91 -26.24
CA PRO A 271 9.10 16.44 -25.99
C PRO A 271 9.01 15.41 -24.85
N GLU A 272 10.03 14.59 -24.65
CA GLU A 272 10.08 13.58 -23.58
C GLU A 272 10.12 14.23 -22.19
N LEU A 273 10.97 15.27 -22.03
CA LEU A 273 11.05 16.05 -20.80
C LEU A 273 9.77 16.84 -20.56
N LEU A 274 9.17 17.39 -21.63
CA LEU A 274 7.90 18.08 -21.52
C LEU A 274 6.77 17.13 -21.11
N TRP A 275 6.72 15.92 -21.66
CA TRP A 275 5.73 14.90 -21.29
C TRP A 275 5.79 14.58 -19.81
N THR A 276 6.98 14.26 -19.30
CA THR A 276 7.19 13.96 -17.89
C THR A 276 6.79 15.14 -17.01
N LYS A 277 7.17 16.37 -17.41
CA LYS A 277 6.84 17.57 -16.64
C LYS A 277 5.33 17.86 -16.60
N LEU A 278 4.64 17.68 -17.73
CA LEU A 278 3.18 17.82 -17.78
C LEU A 278 2.52 16.78 -16.87
N TRP A 279 2.92 15.52 -16.95
CA TRP A 279 2.40 14.47 -16.07
C TRP A 279 2.55 14.84 -14.59
N GLN A 280 3.77 15.18 -14.17
CA GLN A 280 4.09 15.53 -12.78
C GLN A 280 3.34 16.77 -12.28
N SER A 281 3.09 17.76 -13.15
CA SER A 281 2.39 18.99 -12.75
C SER A 281 0.86 18.87 -12.82
N PHE A 282 0.30 17.72 -13.20
CA PHE A 282 -1.16 17.56 -13.35
C PHE A 282 -1.90 17.66 -12.01
N VAL A 283 -1.29 17.16 -10.93
CA VAL A 283 -1.84 17.26 -9.57
C VAL A 283 -1.89 18.69 -9.02
N LEU A 284 -1.31 19.66 -9.75
CA LEU A 284 -1.27 21.06 -9.35
C LEU A 284 -2.34 21.90 -10.08
N LEU A 285 -3.38 21.29 -10.65
CA LEU A 285 -4.41 21.96 -11.46
C LEU A 285 -5.64 22.36 -10.64
N ASP A 286 -5.45 22.65 -9.35
CA ASP A 286 -6.52 22.80 -8.37
C ASP A 286 -7.54 23.85 -8.77
N ASP A 287 -7.11 24.98 -9.35
CA ASP A 287 -8.01 26.08 -9.71
C ASP A 287 -9.04 25.68 -10.77
N VAL A 288 -8.67 24.79 -11.70
CA VAL A 288 -9.54 24.34 -12.79
C VAL A 288 -10.50 23.22 -12.37
N PHE A 289 -10.18 22.51 -11.28
CA PHE A 289 -11.01 21.45 -10.71
C PHE A 289 -11.81 21.90 -9.47
N ARG A 290 -11.43 23.03 -8.83
CA ARG A 290 -12.00 23.57 -7.59
C ARG A 290 -13.52 23.59 -7.58
N ASP A 291 -14.16 24.22 -8.56
CA ASP A 291 -15.62 24.32 -8.61
C ASP A 291 -16.30 22.94 -8.59
N GLY A 292 -15.68 21.90 -9.15
CA GLY A 292 -16.22 20.55 -9.13
C GLY A 292 -15.99 19.84 -7.81
N LEU A 293 -14.80 20.02 -7.24
CA LEU A 293 -14.35 19.47 -5.96
C LEU A 293 -15.12 20.05 -4.77
N GLU A 294 -15.29 21.38 -4.69
CA GLU A 294 -16.11 22.06 -3.66
C GLU A 294 -17.58 21.61 -3.65
N ASN A 295 -18.11 21.14 -4.78
CA ASN A 295 -19.48 20.61 -4.85
C ASN A 295 -19.59 19.16 -4.36
N ILE A 296 -18.46 18.44 -4.29
CA ILE A 296 -18.38 17.06 -3.81
C ILE A 296 -18.14 17.07 -2.29
N ALA A 297 -17.16 17.85 -1.83
CA ALA A 297 -16.70 17.91 -0.45
C ALA A 297 -17.40 19.02 0.37
N ALA A 298 -18.66 19.35 0.09
CA ALA A 298 -19.35 20.51 0.68
C ALA A 298 -19.44 20.52 2.22
N ASP A 299 -19.12 19.41 2.88
CA ASP A 299 -19.11 19.21 4.33
C ASP A 299 -17.70 18.90 4.92
N SER A 300 -16.62 18.92 4.12
CA SER A 300 -15.25 18.80 4.67
C SER A 300 -14.84 20.11 5.36
N GLU A 301 -14.41 20.02 6.61
CA GLU A 301 -13.88 21.17 7.37
C GLU A 301 -12.39 21.44 7.06
N ASP A 302 -11.77 20.58 6.24
CA ASP A 302 -10.34 20.54 5.98
C ASP A 302 -10.01 21.22 4.64
N ASP A 303 -9.15 22.25 4.68
CA ASP A 303 -8.57 22.95 3.52
C ASP A 303 -7.54 22.03 2.78
N GLU A 304 -7.88 20.76 2.55
CA GLU A 304 -6.98 19.78 1.93
C GLU A 304 -6.97 19.86 0.40
N ASP A 305 -5.84 19.50 -0.21
CA ASP A 305 -5.69 19.45 -1.67
C ASP A 305 -6.42 18.21 -2.24
N GLU A 306 -7.74 18.33 -2.47
CA GLU A 306 -8.60 17.22 -2.93
C GLU A 306 -8.25 16.68 -4.34
N LEU A 307 -7.57 17.47 -5.18
CA LEU A 307 -7.19 17.03 -6.53
C LEU A 307 -6.11 15.93 -6.51
N PRO A 308 -4.99 16.09 -5.77
CA PRO A 308 -4.07 15.00 -5.47
C PRO A 308 -4.74 13.69 -5.06
N GLU A 309 -5.71 13.73 -4.15
CA GLU A 309 -6.44 12.53 -3.69
C GLU A 309 -7.28 11.90 -4.80
N LEU A 310 -8.04 12.70 -5.55
CA LEU A 310 -8.78 12.23 -6.72
C LEU A 310 -7.84 11.57 -7.73
N VAL A 311 -6.70 12.20 -8.03
CA VAL A 311 -5.71 11.66 -8.97
C VAL A 311 -5.10 10.36 -8.44
N GLN A 312 -4.73 10.31 -7.16
CA GLN A 312 -4.23 9.11 -6.51
C GLN A 312 -5.23 7.97 -6.61
N SER A 313 -6.51 8.21 -6.29
CA SER A 313 -7.56 7.20 -6.34
C SER A 313 -7.77 6.68 -7.76
N VAL A 314 -7.88 7.57 -8.74
CA VAL A 314 -8.02 7.20 -10.16
C VAL A 314 -6.81 6.36 -10.62
N LEU A 315 -5.59 6.78 -10.29
CA LEU A 315 -4.38 6.04 -10.65
C LEU A 315 -4.34 4.67 -9.97
N SER A 316 -4.74 4.56 -8.71
CA SER A 316 -4.74 3.31 -7.95
C SER A 316 -5.65 2.27 -8.59
N VAL A 317 -6.88 2.65 -8.96
CA VAL A 317 -7.84 1.75 -9.62
C VAL A 317 -7.34 1.33 -11.00
N LEU A 318 -6.92 2.30 -11.82
CA LEU A 318 -6.43 2.03 -13.18
C LEU A 318 -5.19 1.14 -13.17
N TYR A 319 -4.30 1.34 -12.19
CA TYR A 319 -3.08 0.58 -12.04
C TYR A 319 -3.36 -0.84 -11.54
N ALA A 320 -4.22 -0.99 -10.54
CA ALA A 320 -4.59 -2.29 -9.96
C ALA A 320 -5.34 -3.18 -10.97
N ALA A 321 -6.19 -2.61 -11.82
CA ALA A 321 -6.94 -3.36 -12.81
C ALA A 321 -6.03 -4.13 -13.79
N GLY A 322 -4.92 -3.52 -14.23
CA GLY A 322 -3.99 -4.12 -15.19
C GLY A 322 -4.55 -4.40 -16.59
N GLU A 323 -5.85 -4.16 -16.81
CA GLU A 323 -6.57 -4.34 -18.07
C GLU A 323 -7.63 -3.23 -18.26
N GLU A 324 -8.52 -3.40 -19.25
CA GLU A 324 -9.61 -2.44 -19.46
C GLU A 324 -10.64 -2.49 -18.32
N VAL A 325 -10.93 -1.33 -17.71
CA VAL A 325 -11.88 -1.18 -16.61
C VAL A 325 -12.98 -0.18 -16.98
N PRO A 326 -14.25 -0.38 -16.55
CA PRO A 326 -15.28 0.62 -16.75
C PRO A 326 -14.96 1.93 -16.01
N LEU A 327 -15.16 3.06 -16.70
CA LEU A 327 -14.90 4.37 -16.13
C LEU A 327 -15.79 4.68 -14.91
N GLU A 328 -16.99 4.10 -14.89
CA GLU A 328 -17.94 4.21 -13.79
C GLU A 328 -17.43 3.52 -12.52
N VAL A 329 -16.67 2.42 -12.64
CA VAL A 329 -16.02 1.77 -11.49
C VAL A 329 -14.92 2.66 -10.92
N VAL A 330 -14.09 3.23 -11.79
CA VAL A 330 -13.04 4.19 -11.39
C VAL A 330 -13.64 5.38 -10.65
N ALA A 331 -14.74 5.93 -11.17
CA ALA A 331 -15.43 7.05 -10.54
C ALA A 331 -16.12 6.69 -9.22
N PHE A 332 -16.67 5.47 -9.12
CA PHE A 332 -17.30 4.98 -7.89
C PHE A 332 -16.27 4.86 -6.76
N THR A 333 -15.12 4.23 -7.01
CA THR A 333 -14.05 4.13 -6.01
C THR A 333 -13.48 5.52 -5.65
N ALA A 334 -13.32 6.41 -6.63
CA ALA A 334 -12.90 7.78 -6.35
C ALA A 334 -13.93 8.55 -5.53
N ALA A 335 -15.22 8.30 -5.72
CA ALA A 335 -16.29 8.91 -4.95
C ALA A 335 -16.27 8.46 -3.49
N ASP A 336 -16.03 7.16 -3.24
CA ASP A 336 -15.92 6.61 -1.89
C ASP A 336 -14.75 7.24 -1.12
N VAL A 337 -13.57 7.34 -1.76
CA VAL A 337 -12.39 7.98 -1.17
C VAL A 337 -12.65 9.45 -0.81
N LEU A 338 -13.35 10.18 -1.68
CA LEU A 338 -13.71 11.58 -1.45
C LEU A 338 -14.94 11.77 -0.55
N GLY A 339 -15.53 10.70 -0.01
CA GLY A 339 -16.73 10.76 0.82
C GLY A 339 -18.00 11.23 0.10
N ALA A 340 -18.05 11.09 -1.23
CA ALA A 340 -19.14 11.58 -2.06
C ALA A 340 -20.34 10.61 -2.09
N GLU A 341 -21.53 11.07 -1.68
CA GLU A 341 -22.75 10.24 -1.71
C GLU A 341 -23.21 9.88 -3.14
N ASP A 342 -22.96 10.75 -4.13
CA ASP A 342 -23.29 10.54 -5.54
C ASP A 342 -22.00 10.51 -6.37
N PRO A 343 -21.70 9.40 -7.08
CA PRO A 343 -20.51 9.31 -7.93
C PRO A 343 -20.62 10.12 -9.22
N SER A 344 -21.79 10.67 -9.58
CA SER A 344 -22.01 11.36 -10.86
C SER A 344 -21.15 12.61 -11.07
N PRO A 345 -20.97 13.51 -10.08
CA PRO A 345 -20.05 14.66 -10.19
C PRO A 345 -18.60 14.21 -10.31
N VAL A 346 -18.19 13.20 -9.55
CA VAL A 346 -16.85 12.60 -9.59
C VAL A 346 -16.57 12.03 -10.99
N LEU A 347 -17.52 11.30 -11.56
CA LEU A 347 -17.43 10.77 -12.93
C LEU A 347 -17.17 11.86 -13.97
N ALA A 348 -17.77 13.05 -13.81
CA ALA A 348 -17.51 14.16 -14.72
C ALA A 348 -16.07 14.69 -14.61
N LEU A 349 -15.50 14.74 -13.40
CA LEU A 349 -14.10 15.10 -13.17
C LEU A 349 -13.15 14.05 -13.73
N VAL A 350 -13.40 12.76 -13.43
CA VAL A 350 -12.61 11.63 -13.94
C VAL A 350 -12.61 11.62 -15.47
N LYS A 351 -13.75 11.85 -16.14
CA LYS A 351 -13.82 11.99 -17.60
C LYS A 351 -12.84 13.05 -18.12
N ARG A 352 -12.81 14.22 -17.47
CA ARG A 352 -11.91 15.33 -17.86
C ARG A 352 -10.43 14.98 -17.67
N ILE A 353 -10.09 14.26 -16.61
CA ILE A 353 -8.72 13.75 -16.35
C ILE A 353 -8.33 12.75 -17.46
N VAL A 354 -9.18 11.74 -17.69
CA VAL A 354 -8.96 10.68 -18.67
C VAL A 354 -8.80 11.24 -20.08
N GLU A 355 -9.59 12.23 -20.49
CA GLU A 355 -9.43 12.91 -21.79
C GLU A 355 -8.05 13.54 -21.97
N GLN A 356 -7.47 14.10 -20.92
CA GLN A 356 -6.14 14.70 -20.99
C GLN A 356 -5.05 13.63 -21.06
N TRP A 357 -5.14 12.59 -20.23
CA TRP A 357 -4.18 11.49 -20.23
C TRP A 357 -4.25 10.66 -21.53
N GLU A 358 -5.42 10.54 -22.15
CA GLU A 358 -5.56 9.98 -23.50
C GLU A 358 -4.83 10.83 -24.54
N ALA A 359 -4.96 12.17 -24.46
CA ALA A 359 -4.22 13.08 -25.32
C ALA A 359 -2.70 13.05 -25.10
N MET A 360 -2.23 12.58 -23.94
CA MET A 360 -0.81 12.29 -23.68
C MET A 360 -0.37 10.95 -24.27
N GLY A 361 -1.31 10.08 -24.67
CA GLY A 361 -1.04 8.68 -25.02
C GLY A 361 -0.70 7.81 -23.80
N ALA A 362 -1.06 8.27 -22.59
CA ALA A 362 -0.87 7.51 -21.36
C ALA A 362 -1.91 6.39 -21.21
N LEU A 363 -3.11 6.60 -21.72
CA LEU A 363 -4.20 5.64 -21.69
C LEU A 363 -4.97 5.62 -23.01
N ARG A 364 -5.87 4.66 -23.16
CA ARG A 364 -6.86 4.60 -24.25
C ARG A 364 -8.26 4.47 -23.68
N THR A 365 -9.24 5.04 -24.39
CA THR A 365 -10.66 4.83 -24.11
C THR A 365 -11.35 4.05 -25.22
N ARG A 366 -12.40 3.32 -24.86
CA ARG A 366 -13.26 2.58 -25.79
C ARG A 366 -14.72 2.70 -25.34
N PRO A 367 -15.66 2.97 -26.26
CA PRO A 367 -17.08 2.93 -25.91
C PRO A 367 -17.54 1.49 -25.63
N ALA A 368 -18.42 1.34 -24.65
CA ALA A 368 -19.10 0.08 -24.35
C ALA A 368 -19.93 -0.39 -25.56
N THR A 369 -19.90 -1.68 -25.84
CA THR A 369 -20.77 -2.33 -26.82
C THR A 369 -22.19 -2.53 -26.26
N GLU A 370 -23.12 -2.91 -27.12
CA GLU A 370 -24.48 -3.30 -26.67
C GLU A 370 -24.46 -4.54 -25.75
N GLU A 371 -23.49 -5.44 -25.92
CA GLU A 371 -23.30 -6.60 -25.06
C GLU A 371 -22.83 -6.16 -23.67
N ASP A 372 -21.80 -5.31 -23.61
CA ASP A 372 -21.29 -4.72 -22.37
C ASP A 372 -22.41 -4.01 -21.60
N ARG A 373 -23.22 -3.19 -22.29
CA ARG A 373 -24.37 -2.46 -21.70
C ARG A 373 -25.50 -3.35 -21.20
N THR A 374 -25.60 -4.57 -21.73
CA THR A 374 -26.59 -5.55 -21.28
C THR A 374 -26.13 -6.23 -20.00
N ALA A 375 -24.81 -6.43 -19.84
CA ALA A 375 -24.22 -7.01 -18.64
C ALA A 375 -24.12 -6.00 -17.50
N LEU A 376 -23.65 -4.78 -17.78
CA LEU A 376 -23.43 -3.72 -16.81
C LEU A 376 -23.88 -2.36 -17.39
N PRO A 377 -24.43 -1.44 -16.57
CA PRO A 377 -24.86 -0.13 -17.03
C PRO A 377 -23.66 0.84 -17.24
N VAL A 378 -22.75 0.50 -18.15
CA VAL A 378 -21.48 1.23 -18.40
C VAL A 378 -21.44 1.85 -19.80
N GLU A 379 -20.77 3.00 -19.93
CA GLU A 379 -20.67 3.71 -21.21
C GLU A 379 -19.28 3.62 -21.84
N THR A 380 -18.23 3.61 -21.02
CA THR A 380 -16.84 3.76 -21.48
C THR A 380 -15.90 2.87 -20.68
N PHE A 381 -14.99 2.21 -21.37
CA PHE A 381 -13.84 1.50 -20.80
C PHE A 381 -12.58 2.32 -20.97
N VAL A 382 -11.68 2.21 -20.00
CA VAL A 382 -10.37 2.88 -19.96
C VAL A 382 -9.28 1.87 -19.62
N GLU A 383 -8.12 2.02 -20.23
CA GLU A 383 -6.96 1.14 -20.01
C GLU A 383 -5.67 1.94 -20.07
N LEU A 384 -4.77 1.73 -19.11
CA LEU A 384 -3.43 2.31 -19.13
C LEU A 384 -2.58 1.68 -20.25
N LEU A 385 -1.91 2.53 -21.03
CA LEU A 385 -0.90 2.12 -22.00
C LEU A 385 0.47 2.06 -21.31
N PRO A 386 1.51 1.44 -21.90
CA PRO A 386 2.82 1.31 -21.25
C PRO A 386 3.41 2.61 -20.69
N ALA A 387 3.23 3.74 -21.39
CA ALA A 387 3.63 5.06 -20.90
C ALA A 387 2.83 5.52 -19.66
N GLY A 388 1.52 5.25 -19.63
CA GLY A 388 0.69 5.55 -18.48
C GLY A 388 0.93 4.61 -17.31
N VAL A 389 1.18 3.32 -17.53
CA VAL A 389 1.57 2.38 -16.47
C VAL A 389 2.86 2.83 -15.79
N TRP A 390 3.87 3.21 -16.58
CA TRP A 390 5.12 3.75 -16.07
C TRP A 390 4.89 5.04 -15.26
N ALA A 391 4.12 5.98 -15.79
CA ALA A 391 3.90 7.27 -15.15
C ALA A 391 3.00 7.18 -13.90
N ALA A 392 1.97 6.32 -13.95
CA ALA A 392 1.13 5.99 -12.81
C ALA A 392 1.98 5.39 -11.68
N ARG A 393 2.87 4.45 -11.99
CA ARG A 393 3.81 3.89 -11.02
C ARG A 393 4.65 4.97 -10.35
N GLU A 394 5.27 5.88 -11.11
CA GLU A 394 6.11 6.93 -10.52
C GLU A 394 5.28 7.92 -9.67
N SER A 395 4.06 8.25 -10.09
CA SER A 395 3.13 9.07 -9.30
C SER A 395 2.69 8.37 -8.01
N LEU A 396 2.27 7.11 -8.07
CA LEU A 396 1.86 6.33 -6.90
C LEU A 396 3.02 6.18 -5.90
N ARG A 397 4.26 6.01 -6.37
CA ARG A 397 5.43 6.05 -5.47
C ARG A 397 5.63 7.42 -4.83
N ALA A 398 5.36 8.51 -5.56
CA ALA A 398 5.42 9.86 -5.00
C ALA A 398 4.29 10.12 -3.99
N PHE A 399 3.14 9.47 -4.14
CA PHE A 399 2.05 9.43 -3.17
C PHE A 399 2.33 8.49 -1.97
N GLY A 400 3.49 7.84 -1.91
CA GLY A 400 3.90 7.01 -0.77
C GLY A 400 3.66 5.52 -0.91
N PHE A 401 3.09 5.03 -2.02
CA PHE A 401 2.86 3.59 -2.23
C PHE A 401 4.13 2.82 -2.56
N HIS A 402 4.18 1.55 -2.15
CA HIS A 402 5.13 0.57 -2.67
C HIS A 402 4.62 0.00 -3.98
N VAL A 403 5.24 0.43 -5.08
CA VAL A 403 4.88 -0.02 -6.43
C VAL A 403 6.06 -0.76 -7.06
N PRO A 404 6.30 -2.03 -6.69
CA PRO A 404 7.48 -2.76 -7.12
C PRO A 404 7.44 -3.14 -8.61
N THR A 405 8.60 -3.42 -9.17
CA THR A 405 8.69 -4.16 -10.44
C THR A 405 8.90 -5.64 -10.13
N THR A 406 8.57 -6.52 -11.08
CA THR A 406 8.86 -7.96 -10.95
C THR A 406 10.37 -8.24 -10.74
N ASP A 407 11.25 -7.41 -11.30
CA ASP A 407 12.70 -7.49 -11.08
C ASP A 407 13.11 -7.03 -9.67
N ALA A 408 12.49 -5.98 -9.13
CA ALA A 408 12.75 -5.52 -7.76
C ALA A 408 12.38 -6.58 -6.71
N LEU A 409 11.38 -7.41 -7.01
CA LEU A 409 10.94 -8.50 -6.13
C LEU A 409 11.77 -9.78 -6.24
N ARG A 410 12.80 -9.83 -7.10
CA ARG A 410 13.62 -11.05 -7.25
C ARG A 410 14.26 -11.49 -5.93
N LEU A 411 14.57 -10.55 -5.03
CA LEU A 411 15.15 -10.83 -3.71
C LEU A 411 14.12 -10.77 -2.57
N ALA A 412 12.85 -10.50 -2.86
CA ALA A 412 11.81 -10.39 -1.85
C ALA A 412 11.54 -11.74 -1.17
N PRO A 413 11.14 -11.74 0.12
CA PRO A 413 10.79 -12.95 0.85
C PRO A 413 9.55 -13.65 0.26
N ALA A 414 9.47 -14.96 0.42
CA ALA A 414 8.41 -15.79 -0.18
C ALA A 414 6.99 -15.35 0.21
N GLU A 415 6.78 -14.91 1.47
CA GLU A 415 5.48 -14.43 1.95
C GLU A 415 5.01 -13.19 1.19
N LEU A 416 5.89 -12.18 1.04
CA LEU A 416 5.58 -10.97 0.26
C LEU A 416 5.27 -11.31 -1.19
N VAL A 417 6.07 -12.20 -1.80
CA VAL A 417 5.86 -12.60 -3.20
C VAL A 417 4.56 -13.38 -3.37
N ALA A 418 4.17 -14.24 -2.43
CA ALA A 418 2.89 -14.94 -2.48
C ALA A 418 1.70 -13.95 -2.41
N LEU A 419 1.75 -12.98 -1.50
CA LEU A 419 0.70 -11.96 -1.37
C LEU A 419 0.60 -11.07 -2.62
N LEU A 420 1.73 -10.58 -3.14
CA LEU A 420 1.77 -9.78 -4.36
C LEU A 420 1.41 -10.59 -5.62
N PHE A 421 1.71 -11.88 -5.63
CA PHE A 421 1.24 -12.80 -6.68
C PHE A 421 -0.28 -12.90 -6.67
N ALA A 422 -0.90 -13.05 -5.49
CA ALA A 422 -2.37 -13.09 -5.37
C ALA A 422 -3.04 -11.80 -5.88
N ALA A 423 -2.45 -10.64 -5.55
CA ALA A 423 -2.96 -9.33 -5.94
C ALA A 423 -2.69 -8.96 -7.41
N ALA A 424 -1.86 -9.74 -8.12
CA ALA A 424 -1.43 -9.43 -9.48
C ALA A 424 -2.36 -10.01 -10.56
N PRO A 425 -2.55 -9.31 -11.71
CA PRO A 425 -3.17 -9.89 -12.90
C PRO A 425 -2.39 -11.10 -13.43
N ALA A 426 -3.08 -12.04 -14.10
CA ALA A 426 -2.48 -13.31 -14.55
C ALA A 426 -1.19 -13.18 -15.40
N PRO A 427 -1.04 -12.20 -16.33
CA PRO A 427 0.23 -12.01 -17.03
C PRO A 427 1.38 -11.61 -16.11
N VAL A 428 1.11 -10.76 -15.12
CA VAL A 428 2.08 -10.30 -14.12
C VAL A 428 2.44 -11.44 -13.17
N GLN A 429 1.47 -12.26 -12.74
CA GLN A 429 1.70 -13.47 -11.95
C GLN A 429 2.74 -14.39 -12.62
N GLN A 430 2.59 -14.64 -13.92
CA GLN A 430 3.53 -15.49 -14.66
C GLN A 430 4.94 -14.89 -14.72
N ALA A 431 5.04 -13.58 -14.98
CA ALA A 431 6.33 -12.88 -15.04
C ALA A 431 7.02 -12.84 -13.67
N LEU A 432 6.26 -12.55 -12.59
CA LEU A 432 6.74 -12.55 -11.21
C LEU A 432 7.25 -13.92 -10.81
N ALA A 433 6.45 -14.96 -11.02
CA ALA A 433 6.82 -16.34 -10.69
C ALA A 433 8.08 -16.77 -11.45
N ALA A 434 8.16 -16.49 -12.76
CA ALA A 434 9.32 -16.82 -13.57
C ALA A 434 10.60 -16.13 -13.06
N SER A 435 10.54 -14.81 -12.85
CA SER A 435 11.67 -14.00 -12.37
C SER A 435 12.16 -14.47 -10.99
N TRP A 436 11.23 -14.66 -10.05
CA TRP A 436 11.55 -15.04 -8.67
C TRP A 436 12.14 -16.46 -8.56
N VAL A 437 11.61 -17.40 -9.35
CA VAL A 437 12.11 -18.78 -9.42
C VAL A 437 13.45 -18.85 -10.16
N GLU A 438 13.67 -18.04 -11.21
CA GLU A 438 14.92 -18.01 -11.96
C GLU A 438 16.10 -17.58 -11.08
N ASP A 439 15.92 -16.54 -10.25
CA ASP A 439 16.99 -16.01 -9.39
C ASP A 439 17.45 -17.01 -8.31
N ARG A 440 16.51 -17.72 -7.68
CA ARG A 440 16.76 -18.75 -6.65
C ARG A 440 17.18 -20.10 -7.21
N GLY A 441 16.65 -20.44 -8.39
CA GLY A 441 16.55 -21.79 -8.87
C GLY A 441 15.33 -22.54 -8.28
N PRO A 442 14.74 -23.49 -9.03
CA PRO A 442 13.48 -24.14 -8.65
C PRO A 442 13.48 -24.82 -7.28
N LYS A 443 14.60 -25.45 -6.91
CA LYS A 443 14.71 -26.16 -5.63
C LYS A 443 14.65 -25.22 -4.44
N GLN A 444 15.44 -24.15 -4.45
CA GLN A 444 15.46 -23.19 -3.33
C GLN A 444 14.10 -22.49 -3.21
N ALA A 445 13.51 -22.08 -4.34
CA ALA A 445 12.16 -21.51 -4.37
C ALA A 445 11.11 -22.48 -3.76
N ALA A 446 11.16 -23.76 -4.12
CA ALA A 446 10.27 -24.78 -3.57
C ALA A 446 10.48 -25.01 -2.07
N ASP A 447 11.75 -25.05 -1.61
CA ASP A 447 12.09 -25.20 -0.19
C ASP A 447 11.60 -23.99 0.64
N GLU A 448 11.74 -22.77 0.11
CA GLU A 448 11.23 -21.54 0.74
C GLU A 448 9.70 -21.50 0.83
N LEU A 449 8.99 -21.86 -0.24
CA LEU A 449 7.52 -21.93 -0.25
C LEU A 449 6.98 -23.04 0.65
N ALA A 450 7.66 -24.20 0.70
CA ALA A 450 7.30 -25.26 1.63
C ALA A 450 7.50 -24.83 3.08
N GLY A 451 8.62 -24.15 3.38
CA GLY A 451 8.85 -23.56 4.70
C GLY A 451 7.79 -22.53 5.09
N LEU A 452 7.33 -21.72 4.14
CA LEU A 452 6.23 -20.77 4.34
C LEU A 452 4.92 -21.49 4.70
N LEU A 453 4.56 -22.54 3.95
CA LEU A 453 3.35 -23.34 4.20
C LEU A 453 3.35 -24.03 5.57
N GLU A 454 4.52 -24.43 6.08
CA GLU A 454 4.68 -25.00 7.43
C GLU A 454 4.51 -23.93 8.54
N LEU A 455 4.97 -22.70 8.30
CA LEU A 455 5.07 -21.65 9.32
C LEU A 455 3.81 -20.79 9.44
N VAL A 456 3.05 -20.66 8.36
CA VAL A 456 1.94 -19.71 8.25
C VAL A 456 0.60 -20.45 8.08
N ASP A 457 -0.20 -20.41 9.15
CA ASP A 457 -1.60 -20.87 9.14
C ASP A 457 -2.54 -19.73 8.70
N ASP A 458 -2.40 -19.29 7.45
CA ASP A 458 -3.23 -18.23 6.87
C ASP A 458 -3.62 -18.60 5.43
N PRO A 459 -4.91 -18.77 5.09
CA PRO A 459 -5.39 -19.05 3.75
C PRO A 459 -4.95 -18.02 2.71
N VAL A 460 -4.88 -16.74 3.07
CA VAL A 460 -4.47 -15.62 2.21
C VAL A 460 -3.02 -15.79 1.75
N VAL A 461 -2.18 -16.44 2.55
CA VAL A 461 -0.80 -16.78 2.20
C VAL A 461 -0.70 -18.18 1.56
N ARG A 462 -1.42 -19.16 2.13
CA ARG A 462 -1.32 -20.58 1.75
C ARG A 462 -1.77 -20.81 0.30
N MET A 463 -2.89 -20.23 -0.10
CA MET A 463 -3.46 -20.42 -1.44
C MET A 463 -2.51 -19.92 -2.55
N PRO A 464 -2.03 -18.66 -2.52
CA PRO A 464 -1.07 -18.22 -3.52
C PRO A 464 0.30 -18.88 -3.39
N ALA A 465 0.75 -19.29 -2.19
CA ALA A 465 2.00 -20.05 -2.06
C ALA A 465 1.93 -21.40 -2.78
N LEU A 466 0.79 -22.10 -2.71
CA LEU A 466 0.55 -23.34 -3.49
C LEU A 466 0.50 -23.06 -5.00
N ALA A 467 -0.16 -21.98 -5.42
CA ALA A 467 -0.18 -21.59 -6.83
C ALA A 467 1.23 -21.26 -7.36
N LEU A 468 2.03 -20.51 -6.59
CA LEU A 468 3.40 -20.16 -6.93
C LEU A 468 4.33 -21.39 -6.93
N LEU A 469 4.05 -22.40 -6.10
CA LEU A 469 4.81 -23.65 -6.06
C LEU A 469 4.74 -24.41 -7.40
N GLU A 470 3.65 -24.28 -8.16
CA GLU A 470 3.52 -24.87 -9.49
C GLU A 470 4.62 -24.40 -10.46
N ALA A 471 5.05 -23.14 -10.34
CA ALA A 471 6.11 -22.57 -11.18
C ALA A 471 7.49 -23.22 -10.94
N THR A 472 7.67 -23.97 -9.85
CA THR A 472 8.92 -24.68 -9.53
C THR A 472 8.99 -26.10 -10.12
N GLY A 473 7.92 -26.59 -10.74
CA GLY A 473 7.89 -27.89 -11.44
C GLY A 473 8.11 -29.10 -10.52
N GLU A 474 8.99 -30.03 -10.92
CA GLU A 474 9.22 -31.30 -10.19
C GLU A 474 9.75 -31.09 -8.76
N GLU A 475 10.51 -30.02 -8.52
CA GLU A 475 11.00 -29.67 -7.19
C GLU A 475 9.84 -29.26 -6.28
N GLY A 476 8.87 -28.51 -6.79
CA GLY A 476 7.65 -28.14 -6.05
C GLY A 476 6.80 -29.34 -5.67
N VAL A 477 6.58 -30.27 -6.59
CA VAL A 477 5.89 -31.53 -6.30
C VAL A 477 6.65 -32.34 -5.22
N THR A 478 7.97 -32.34 -5.28
CA THR A 478 8.81 -33.03 -4.29
C THR A 478 8.70 -32.39 -2.90
N ALA A 479 8.75 -31.06 -2.82
CA ALA A 479 8.60 -30.32 -1.58
C ALA A 479 7.19 -30.49 -0.98
N ALA A 480 6.14 -30.36 -1.80
CA ALA A 480 4.75 -30.58 -1.40
C ALA A 480 4.52 -31.99 -0.84
N ARG A 481 5.15 -33.03 -1.42
CA ARG A 481 5.09 -34.40 -0.86
C ARG A 481 5.66 -34.51 0.55
N GLY A 482 6.56 -33.61 0.96
CA GLY A 482 7.05 -33.53 2.34
C GLY A 482 5.99 -33.04 3.34
N LEU A 483 4.99 -32.31 2.86
CA LEU A 483 3.98 -31.63 3.67
C LEU A 483 2.63 -32.36 3.74
N VAL A 484 2.47 -33.50 3.05
CA VAL A 484 1.18 -34.21 2.99
C VAL A 484 0.69 -34.74 4.32
N ASP A 485 1.52 -34.80 5.35
CA ASP A 485 1.15 -35.21 6.71
C ASP A 485 1.16 -34.03 7.70
N ASP A 486 1.40 -32.81 7.21
CA ASP A 486 1.35 -31.60 8.03
C ASP A 486 -0.08 -31.38 8.56
N PRO A 487 -0.25 -31.09 9.86
CA PRO A 487 -1.57 -30.92 10.46
C PRO A 487 -2.28 -29.63 10.05
N VAL A 488 -1.54 -28.62 9.58
CA VAL A 488 -2.06 -27.30 9.21
C VAL A 488 -2.31 -27.27 7.70
N CYS A 489 -1.27 -27.38 6.89
CA CYS A 489 -1.38 -27.19 5.44
C CYS A 489 -1.65 -28.49 4.67
N GLY A 490 -1.57 -29.65 5.32
CA GLY A 490 -1.56 -30.94 4.64
C GLY A 490 -2.82 -31.24 3.81
N ALA A 491 -3.99 -30.77 4.24
CA ALA A 491 -5.23 -30.93 3.46
C ALA A 491 -5.17 -30.17 2.13
N ALA A 492 -4.79 -28.89 2.17
CA ALA A 492 -4.63 -28.05 0.99
C ALA A 492 -3.53 -28.59 0.06
N VAL A 493 -2.39 -29.02 0.63
CA VAL A 493 -1.29 -29.65 -0.11
C VAL A 493 -1.74 -30.92 -0.84
N ARG A 494 -2.53 -31.79 -0.20
CA ARG A 494 -3.04 -33.02 -0.85
C ARG A 494 -4.02 -32.68 -1.98
N MET A 495 -4.91 -31.72 -1.78
CA MET A 495 -5.81 -31.25 -2.84
C MET A 495 -5.04 -30.69 -4.04
N TRP A 496 -4.05 -29.84 -3.78
CA TRP A 496 -3.16 -29.28 -4.80
C TRP A 496 -2.36 -30.37 -5.54
N LEU A 497 -1.72 -31.29 -4.81
CA LEU A 497 -0.95 -32.39 -5.41
C LEU A 497 -1.80 -33.28 -6.31
N GLN A 498 -3.04 -33.58 -5.90
CA GLN A 498 -3.95 -34.37 -6.71
C GLN A 498 -4.28 -33.66 -8.03
N ALA A 499 -4.48 -32.34 -8.00
CA ALA A 499 -4.70 -31.55 -9.21
C ALA A 499 -3.44 -31.45 -10.09
N ALA A 500 -2.26 -31.26 -9.48
CA ALA A 500 -1.00 -31.07 -10.18
C ALA A 500 -0.41 -32.36 -10.80
N THR A 501 -0.74 -33.54 -10.25
CA THR A 501 -0.09 -34.81 -10.62
C THR A 501 -1.06 -35.91 -11.09
N ASP A 502 -2.37 -35.70 -11.01
CA ASP A 502 -3.41 -36.72 -11.17
C ASP A 502 -3.29 -37.93 -10.20
N GLU A 503 -2.43 -37.85 -9.17
CA GLU A 503 -2.28 -38.89 -8.16
C GLU A 503 -3.39 -38.79 -7.11
N GLN A 504 -4.08 -39.90 -6.80
CA GLN A 504 -5.09 -39.92 -5.74
C GLN A 504 -4.42 -39.85 -4.35
N VAL A 505 -4.25 -38.64 -3.83
CA VAL A 505 -3.64 -38.38 -2.52
C VAL A 505 -4.59 -37.73 -1.52
N ALA A 506 -5.69 -37.12 -1.97
CA ALA A 506 -6.69 -36.50 -1.09
C ALA A 506 -7.39 -37.53 -0.19
N ARG A 507 -7.67 -37.12 1.05
CA ARG A 507 -8.37 -37.88 2.09
C ARG A 507 -9.80 -37.36 2.24
N ASP A 508 -10.64 -38.19 2.85
CA ASP A 508 -12.00 -37.77 3.23
C ASP A 508 -11.91 -36.51 4.13
N GLY A 509 -12.64 -35.45 3.74
CA GLY A 509 -12.66 -34.16 4.44
C GLY A 509 -11.69 -33.11 3.90
N ASP A 510 -10.68 -33.48 3.10
CA ASP A 510 -9.71 -32.51 2.56
C ASP A 510 -10.37 -31.47 1.65
N GLN A 511 -11.36 -31.88 0.87
CA GLN A 511 -12.10 -30.97 -0.01
C GLN A 511 -12.81 -29.87 0.79
N LEU A 512 -13.40 -30.21 1.94
CA LEU A 512 -14.05 -29.22 2.80
C LEU A 512 -13.02 -28.22 3.33
N LEU A 513 -11.91 -28.69 3.91
CA LEU A 513 -10.88 -27.81 4.46
C LEU A 513 -10.28 -26.88 3.38
N PHE A 514 -10.04 -27.40 2.18
CA PHE A 514 -9.57 -26.58 1.05
C PHE A 514 -10.62 -25.57 0.57
N SER A 515 -11.91 -25.94 0.58
CA SER A 515 -12.99 -25.00 0.30
C SER A 515 -13.08 -23.91 1.38
N VAL A 516 -12.80 -24.24 2.65
CA VAL A 516 -12.74 -23.25 3.75
C VAL A 516 -11.62 -22.25 3.53
N ASP A 517 -10.46 -22.67 3.00
CA ASP A 517 -9.40 -21.75 2.61
C ASP A 517 -9.87 -20.77 1.53
N ALA A 518 -10.53 -21.26 0.48
CA ALA A 518 -11.06 -20.40 -0.58
C ALA A 518 -12.11 -19.40 -0.04
N MET A 519 -13.03 -19.86 0.82
CA MET A 519 -14.03 -18.99 1.45
C MET A 519 -13.39 -17.93 2.34
N ALA A 520 -12.33 -18.29 3.08
CA ALA A 520 -11.62 -17.34 3.94
C ALA A 520 -10.90 -16.25 3.11
N VAL A 521 -10.34 -16.59 1.95
CA VAL A 521 -9.77 -15.60 1.02
C VAL A 521 -10.84 -14.67 0.46
N THR A 522 -12.02 -15.19 0.10
CA THR A 522 -13.14 -14.35 -0.34
C THR A 522 -13.61 -13.42 0.76
N LEU A 523 -13.80 -13.94 1.98
CA LEU A 523 -14.21 -13.14 3.16
C LEU A 523 -13.24 -11.98 3.43
N GLU A 524 -11.94 -12.22 3.29
CA GLU A 524 -10.92 -11.18 3.48
C GLU A 524 -11.03 -10.04 2.48
N THR A 525 -11.41 -10.38 1.25
CA THR A 525 -11.47 -9.42 0.15
C THR A 525 -12.78 -8.63 0.20
N ASP A 526 -13.89 -9.33 0.43
CA ASP A 526 -15.23 -8.76 0.40
C ASP A 526 -16.22 -9.66 1.18
N VAL A 527 -16.71 -9.13 2.31
CA VAL A 527 -17.67 -9.82 3.18
C VAL A 527 -19.00 -10.06 2.46
N ASP A 528 -19.46 -9.08 1.68
CA ASP A 528 -20.74 -9.15 0.96
C ASP A 528 -20.65 -10.16 -0.18
N LEU A 529 -19.51 -10.22 -0.87
CA LEU A 529 -19.26 -11.25 -1.88
C LEU A 529 -19.30 -12.66 -1.26
N PHE A 530 -18.61 -12.88 -0.14
CA PHE A 530 -18.63 -14.17 0.54
C PHE A 530 -20.06 -14.56 0.99
N VAL A 531 -20.78 -13.64 1.63
CA VAL A 531 -22.15 -13.90 2.10
C VAL A 531 -23.10 -14.13 0.92
N GLY A 532 -22.94 -13.35 -0.15
CA GLY A 532 -23.67 -13.49 -1.41
C GLY A 532 -23.48 -14.85 -2.06
N ASP A 533 -22.23 -15.32 -2.21
CA ASP A 533 -21.90 -16.62 -2.78
C ASP A 533 -22.56 -17.78 -2.01
N VAL A 534 -22.63 -17.67 -0.68
CA VAL A 534 -23.34 -18.63 0.17
C VAL A 534 -24.86 -18.54 -0.05
N ALA A 535 -25.41 -17.32 -0.09
CA ALA A 535 -26.83 -17.07 -0.26
C ALA A 535 -27.39 -17.55 -1.62
N GLU A 536 -26.54 -17.69 -2.65
CA GLU A 536 -26.92 -18.25 -3.94
C GLU A 536 -27.26 -19.76 -3.88
N GLN A 537 -26.77 -20.46 -2.85
CA GLN A 537 -27.04 -21.89 -2.68
C GLN A 537 -28.45 -22.14 -2.10
N PRO A 538 -29.03 -23.34 -2.28
CA PRO A 538 -30.25 -23.72 -1.57
C PRO A 538 -30.09 -23.65 -0.03
N GLU A 539 -31.13 -23.20 0.68
CA GLU A 539 -31.13 -23.04 2.15
C GLU A 539 -30.66 -24.30 2.91
N ASP A 540 -31.02 -25.50 2.43
CA ASP A 540 -30.58 -26.76 3.03
C ASP A 540 -29.08 -27.03 2.87
N GLU A 541 -28.48 -26.60 1.76
CA GLU A 541 -27.04 -26.66 1.52
C GLU A 541 -26.30 -25.61 2.36
N GLN A 542 -26.88 -24.42 2.54
CA GLN A 542 -26.34 -23.38 3.43
C GLN A 542 -26.29 -23.85 4.90
N LEU A 543 -27.38 -24.43 5.41
CA LEU A 543 -27.45 -24.98 6.76
C LEU A 543 -26.50 -26.17 6.95
N GLN A 544 -26.32 -26.99 5.90
CA GLN A 544 -25.31 -28.06 5.91
C GLN A 544 -23.90 -27.47 6.02
N LEU A 545 -23.57 -26.45 5.23
CA LEU A 545 -22.28 -25.76 5.26
C LEU A 545 -21.99 -25.20 6.67
N VAL A 546 -22.95 -24.55 7.32
CA VAL A 546 -22.80 -24.06 8.70
C VAL A 546 -22.42 -25.20 9.65
N GLY A 547 -23.08 -26.35 9.53
CA GLY A 547 -22.77 -27.54 10.33
C GLY A 547 -21.37 -28.12 10.03
N GLU A 548 -20.97 -28.12 8.77
CA GLU A 548 -19.65 -28.57 8.32
C GLU A 548 -18.53 -27.65 8.81
N LEU A 549 -18.71 -26.33 8.73
CA LEU A 549 -17.79 -25.33 9.27
C LEU A 549 -17.58 -25.54 10.77
N ALA A 550 -18.66 -25.66 11.54
CA ALA A 550 -18.62 -25.87 12.99
C ALA A 550 -17.83 -27.14 13.38
N GLY A 551 -17.93 -28.20 12.57
CA GLY A 551 -17.27 -29.48 12.81
C GLY A 551 -15.88 -29.62 12.18
N SER A 552 -15.44 -28.66 11.37
CA SER A 552 -14.24 -28.81 10.51
C SER A 552 -12.92 -28.80 11.29
N GLY A 553 -12.86 -28.07 12.41
CA GLY A 553 -11.61 -27.80 13.13
C GLY A 553 -10.65 -26.86 12.41
N HIS A 554 -11.10 -26.21 11.32
CA HIS A 554 -10.29 -25.25 10.57
C HIS A 554 -10.10 -23.94 11.35
N SER A 555 -8.91 -23.33 11.27
CA SER A 555 -8.55 -22.09 11.98
C SER A 555 -9.50 -20.92 11.66
N HIS A 556 -10.00 -20.86 10.42
CA HIS A 556 -10.86 -19.78 9.93
C HIS A 556 -12.38 -20.07 10.01
N ALA A 557 -12.78 -21.26 10.48
CA ALA A 557 -14.20 -21.62 10.53
C ALA A 557 -15.02 -20.65 11.39
N ARG A 558 -14.44 -20.17 12.49
CA ARG A 558 -15.10 -19.22 13.41
C ARG A 558 -15.33 -17.85 12.76
N ALA A 559 -14.36 -17.34 11.98
CA ALA A 559 -14.50 -16.06 11.28
C ALA A 559 -15.60 -16.12 10.22
N LEU A 560 -15.63 -17.19 9.43
CA LEU A 560 -16.68 -17.43 8.42
C LEU A 560 -18.07 -17.54 9.06
N LEU A 561 -18.19 -18.26 10.18
CA LEU A 561 -19.44 -18.37 10.92
C LEU A 561 -19.88 -17.02 11.52
N ALA A 562 -18.94 -16.18 11.98
CA ALA A 562 -19.25 -14.82 12.47
C ALA A 562 -19.78 -13.94 11.33
N ALA A 563 -19.14 -13.95 10.17
CA ALA A 563 -19.59 -13.20 9.01
C ALA A 563 -21.02 -13.60 8.58
N LEU A 564 -21.33 -14.90 8.54
CA LEU A 564 -22.68 -15.39 8.25
C LEU A 564 -23.68 -15.03 9.36
N ALA A 565 -23.27 -15.08 10.62
CA ALA A 565 -24.12 -14.73 11.75
C ALA A 565 -24.55 -13.25 11.75
N ASP A 566 -23.68 -12.37 11.28
CA ASP A 566 -23.86 -10.93 11.38
C ASP A 566 -24.47 -10.32 10.10
N ASN A 567 -24.19 -10.90 8.92
CA ASN A 567 -24.51 -10.27 7.63
C ASN A 567 -25.52 -11.06 6.75
N HIS A 568 -25.82 -12.32 7.05
CA HIS A 568 -26.69 -13.14 6.19
C HIS A 568 -28.17 -12.70 6.29
N GLU A 569 -28.84 -12.53 5.15
CA GLU A 569 -30.24 -12.06 5.09
C GLU A 569 -31.25 -13.09 5.62
N ASP A 570 -30.98 -14.39 5.46
CA ASP A 570 -31.82 -15.45 6.01
C ASP A 570 -31.62 -15.62 7.52
N GLU A 571 -32.68 -15.36 8.30
CA GLU A 571 -32.66 -15.43 9.76
C GLU A 571 -32.38 -16.84 10.31
N GLU A 572 -32.77 -17.90 9.61
CA GLU A 572 -32.55 -19.29 10.04
C GLU A 572 -31.08 -19.66 9.92
N VAL A 573 -30.45 -19.30 8.80
CA VAL A 573 -29.02 -19.52 8.56
C VAL A 573 -28.17 -18.69 9.51
N ALA A 574 -28.47 -17.41 9.68
CA ALA A 574 -27.78 -16.54 10.62
C ALA A 574 -27.90 -17.06 12.08
N ALA A 575 -29.09 -17.54 12.48
CA ALA A 575 -29.29 -18.14 13.80
C ALA A 575 -28.51 -19.45 13.98
N ALA A 576 -28.44 -20.29 12.95
CA ALA A 576 -27.65 -21.52 12.97
C ALA A 576 -26.15 -21.20 13.14
N ALA A 577 -25.63 -20.20 12.42
CA ALA A 577 -24.25 -19.75 12.53
C ALA A 577 -23.92 -19.23 13.93
N ARG A 578 -24.79 -18.40 14.53
CA ARG A 578 -24.65 -17.96 15.94
C ARG A 578 -24.63 -19.13 16.91
N SER A 579 -25.54 -20.08 16.73
CA SER A 579 -25.57 -21.28 17.59
C SER A 579 -24.32 -22.14 17.44
N ALA A 580 -23.70 -22.16 16.26
CA ALA A 580 -22.45 -22.87 16.02
C ALA A 580 -21.24 -22.18 16.68
N LEU A 581 -21.24 -20.84 16.75
CA LEU A 581 -20.19 -20.07 17.44
C LEU A 581 -20.20 -20.25 18.96
N ASP A 582 -21.36 -20.56 19.53
CA ASP A 582 -21.59 -20.75 20.97
C ASP A 582 -21.34 -22.20 21.45
N ALA A 583 -21.19 -23.16 20.52
CA ALA A 583 -21.00 -24.58 20.78
C ALA A 583 -19.53 -24.95 20.97
#